data_AF-A0A1Q5PYD4-F1
#
_entry.id   AF-A0A1Q5PYD4-F1
#
_cell.length_a   1.000
_cell.length_b   1.000
_cell.length_c   1.000
_cell.angle_alpha   90.00
_cell.angle_beta   90.00
_cell.angle_gamma   90.00
#
_symmetry.space_group_name_H-M   'P 1'
#
loop_
_entity.id
_entity.type
_entity.pdbx_description
1 polymer ?
#
loop_
_entity_poly.entity_id
_entity_poly.type
_entity_poly.pdbx_seq_one_letter_code
_entity_poly.pdbx_strand_id
1 'polypeptide(L)'
;MAAVNVMKEQPSSLQALTALTKETDAVFEQAGLSRGLAELIKVRVSQLNGCAYCLRSHVQAAQAAGEDTDRLTLLSAWWETQVYTEQERAALALAEQVTRLAVPEDRSWDTGVLTPQQVSAVIWVATVIGAWNRVVLSSHPAVKPVA
;
A
#
# COMPACT_ATOMS: atom_id res chain seq x y z
N MET A 1 -23.73 4.11 18.45
CA MET A 1 -23.85 2.81 17.74
C MET A 1 -22.82 1.86 18.33
N ALA A 2 -23.12 0.56 18.41
CA ALA A 2 -22.12 -0.44 18.82
C ALA A 2 -21.06 -0.61 17.71
N ALA A 3 -19.86 -1.07 18.07
CA ALA A 3 -18.84 -1.40 17.08
C ALA A 3 -19.34 -2.56 16.19
N VAL A 4 -19.22 -2.40 14.87
CA VAL A 4 -19.67 -3.39 13.87
C VAL A 4 -18.46 -3.92 13.13
N ASN A 5 -18.37 -5.23 12.97
CA ASN A 5 -17.36 -5.84 12.12
C ASN A 5 -17.89 -5.86 10.67
N VAL A 6 -17.64 -4.79 9.91
CA VAL A 6 -18.19 -4.63 8.56
C VAL A 6 -17.70 -5.70 7.58
N MET A 7 -16.55 -6.34 7.85
CA MET A 7 -16.09 -7.49 7.06
C MET A 7 -17.01 -8.71 7.18
N LYS A 8 -17.72 -8.87 8.30
CA LYS A 8 -18.67 -9.97 8.51
C LYS A 8 -20.07 -9.67 7.97
N GLU A 9 -20.48 -8.41 8.04
CA GLU A 9 -21.82 -7.99 7.62
C GLU A 9 -22.01 -8.03 6.10
N GLN A 10 -20.93 -7.88 5.32
CA GLN A 10 -20.98 -7.87 3.84
C GLN A 10 -19.94 -8.80 3.20
N PRO A 11 -20.16 -10.13 3.21
CA PRO A 11 -19.20 -11.09 2.67
C PRO A 11 -18.93 -10.94 1.17
N SER A 12 -19.95 -10.56 0.38
CA SER A 12 -19.80 -10.36 -1.07
C SER A 12 -18.91 -9.16 -1.40
N SER A 13 -19.04 -8.05 -0.66
CA SER A 13 -18.17 -6.88 -0.80
C SER A 13 -16.72 -7.21 -0.43
N LEU A 14 -16.50 -8.01 0.62
CA LEU A 14 -15.18 -8.49 1.00
C LEU A 14 -14.55 -9.38 -0.08
N GLN A 15 -15.34 -10.28 -0.67
CA GLN A 15 -14.91 -11.14 -1.77
C GLN A 15 -14.54 -10.33 -3.01
N ALA A 16 -15.32 -9.30 -3.35
CA ALA A 16 -15.01 -8.40 -4.46
C ALA A 16 -13.71 -7.61 -4.22
N LEU A 17 -13.49 -7.10 -3.01
CA LEU A 17 -12.25 -6.41 -2.66
C LEU A 17 -11.03 -7.35 -2.73
N THR A 18 -11.21 -8.61 -2.33
CA THR A 18 -10.18 -9.65 -2.44
C THR A 18 -9.85 -9.97 -3.90
N ALA A 19 -10.87 -10.11 -4.76
CA ALA A 19 -10.69 -10.33 -6.19
C ALA A 19 -9.96 -9.15 -6.85
N LEU A 20 -10.33 -7.92 -6.51
CA LEU A 20 -9.66 -6.71 -6.99
C LEU A 20 -8.20 -6.63 -6.53
N THR A 21 -7.89 -7.09 -5.32
CA THR A 21 -6.52 -7.19 -4.82
C THR A 21 -5.67 -8.11 -5.69
N LYS A 22 -6.20 -9.29 -6.03
CA LYS A 22 -5.50 -10.24 -6.91
C LYS A 22 -5.24 -9.66 -8.31
N GLU A 23 -6.24 -9.00 -8.89
CA GLU A 23 -6.11 -8.35 -10.19
C GLU A 23 -5.06 -7.23 -10.16
N THR A 24 -5.11 -6.40 -9.12
CA THR A 24 -4.19 -5.27 -8.96
C THR A 24 -2.75 -5.74 -8.77
N ASP A 25 -2.53 -6.80 -8.00
CA ASP A 25 -1.21 -7.41 -7.86
C ASP A 25 -0.68 -7.93 -9.20
N ALA A 26 -1.54 -8.57 -10.02
CA ALA A 26 -1.15 -9.06 -11.34
C ALA A 26 -0.82 -7.92 -12.32
N VAL A 27 -1.61 -6.84 -12.33
CA VAL A 27 -1.36 -5.64 -13.15
C VAL A 27 -0.03 -4.98 -12.76
N PHE A 28 0.30 -4.97 -11.46
CA PHE A 28 1.55 -4.41 -10.97
C PHE A 28 2.78 -5.17 -11.49
N GLU A 29 2.74 -6.51 -11.46
CA GLU A 29 3.78 -7.36 -12.02
C GLU A 29 3.86 -7.23 -13.56
N GLN A 30 2.72 -7.16 -14.25
CA GLN A 30 2.66 -6.95 -15.70
C GLN A 30 3.23 -5.58 -16.13
N ALA A 31 3.17 -4.57 -15.26
CA ALA A 31 3.82 -3.27 -15.46
C ALA A 31 5.36 -3.32 -15.27
N GLY A 32 5.92 -4.50 -14.99
CA GLY A 32 7.35 -4.72 -14.79
C GLY A 32 7.86 -4.23 -13.43
N LEU A 33 6.97 -4.02 -12.46
CA LEU A 33 7.35 -3.61 -11.11
C LEU A 33 7.47 -4.81 -10.18
N SER A 34 8.40 -4.75 -9.22
CA SER A 34 8.68 -5.87 -8.33
C SER A 34 7.58 -6.07 -7.29
N ARG A 35 7.40 -7.33 -6.85
CA ARG A 35 6.52 -7.65 -5.73
C ARG A 35 6.93 -6.90 -4.45
N GLY A 36 8.24 -6.76 -4.21
CA GLY A 36 8.78 -6.00 -3.07
C GLY A 36 8.26 -4.56 -3.06
N LEU A 37 8.32 -3.86 -4.20
CA LEU A 37 7.81 -2.49 -4.31
C LEU A 37 6.28 -2.41 -4.06
N ALA A 38 5.50 -3.39 -4.53
CA ALA A 38 4.07 -3.45 -4.23
C ALA A 38 3.83 -3.52 -2.72
N GLU A 39 4.59 -4.35 -2.00
CA GLU A 39 4.46 -4.48 -0.54
C GLU A 39 4.99 -3.23 0.19
N LEU A 40 6.06 -2.58 -0.28
CA LEU A 40 6.50 -1.28 0.27
C LEU A 40 5.39 -0.22 0.17
N ILE A 41 4.71 -0.12 -0.98
CA ILE A 41 3.57 0.79 -1.15
C ILE A 41 2.48 0.42 -0.12
N LYS A 42 2.11 -0.86 -0.01
CA LYS A 42 1.06 -1.30 0.92
C LYS A 42 1.41 -1.01 2.38
N VAL A 43 2.67 -1.22 2.78
CA VAL A 43 3.17 -0.83 4.11
C VAL A 43 3.08 0.68 4.29
N ARG A 44 3.59 1.47 3.33
CA ARG A 44 3.63 2.94 3.46
C ARG A 44 2.23 3.56 3.55
N VAL A 45 1.31 3.14 2.71
CA VAL A 45 -0.09 3.60 2.77
C VAL A 45 -0.73 3.20 4.10
N SER A 46 -0.45 1.99 4.58
CA SER A 46 -0.94 1.53 5.89
C SER A 46 -0.33 2.29 7.07
N GLN A 47 0.92 2.77 6.96
CA GLN A 47 1.55 3.65 7.96
C GLN A 47 0.81 4.99 8.02
N LEU A 48 0.56 5.61 6.87
CA LEU A 48 -0.16 6.88 6.77
C LEU A 48 -1.59 6.79 7.32
N ASN A 49 -2.27 5.65 7.08
CA ASN A 49 -3.65 5.44 7.53
C ASN A 49 -3.76 4.84 8.95
N GLY A 50 -2.65 4.40 9.56
CA GLY A 50 -2.64 3.82 10.90
C GLY A 50 -3.25 2.41 11.01
N CYS A 51 -3.29 1.61 9.94
CA CYS A 51 -3.85 0.25 9.98
C CYS A 51 -2.84 -0.77 10.53
N ALA A 52 -2.80 -0.99 11.84
CA ALA A 52 -1.86 -1.92 12.49
C ALA A 52 -1.97 -3.38 11.99
N TYR A 53 -3.19 -3.87 11.71
CA TYR A 53 -3.39 -5.20 11.13
C TYR A 53 -2.77 -5.31 9.74
N CYS A 54 -3.02 -4.31 8.89
CA CYS A 54 -2.47 -4.24 7.54
C CYS A 54 -0.95 -4.14 7.56
N LEU A 55 -0.39 -3.30 8.45
CA LEU A 55 1.05 -3.17 8.64
C LEU A 55 1.70 -4.51 8.95
N ARG A 56 1.18 -5.26 9.92
CA ARG A 56 1.71 -6.58 10.25
C ARG A 56 1.71 -7.52 9.04
N SER A 57 0.57 -7.60 8.36
CA SER A 57 0.41 -8.49 7.20
C SER A 57 1.37 -8.13 6.07
N HIS A 58 1.51 -6.85 5.74
CA HIS A 58 2.31 -6.41 4.60
C HIS A 58 3.80 -6.32 4.90
N VAL A 59 4.22 -6.09 6.16
CA VAL A 59 5.62 -6.25 6.56
C VAL A 59 6.06 -7.71 6.38
N GLN A 60 5.25 -8.67 6.83
CA GLN A 60 5.55 -10.10 6.64
C GLN A 60 5.58 -10.49 5.16
N ALA A 61 4.64 -9.97 4.36
CA ALA A 61 4.62 -10.21 2.92
C ALA A 61 5.83 -9.58 2.20
N ALA A 62 6.25 -8.37 2.60
CA ALA A 62 7.44 -7.72 2.07
C ALA A 62 8.69 -8.54 2.35
N GLN A 63 8.87 -9.01 3.59
CA GLN A 63 9.99 -9.88 3.98
C GLN A 63 9.97 -11.19 3.18
N ALA A 64 8.80 -11.80 2.99
CA ALA A 64 8.64 -13.00 2.16
C ALA A 64 8.95 -12.75 0.67
N ALA A 65 8.78 -11.50 0.20
CA ALA A 65 9.17 -11.06 -1.13
C ALA A 65 10.65 -10.66 -1.24
N GLY A 66 11.44 -10.83 -0.18
CA GLY A 66 12.87 -10.55 -0.16
C GLY A 66 13.24 -9.13 0.24
N GLU A 67 12.31 -8.33 0.76
CA GLU A 67 12.65 -6.99 1.27
C GLU A 67 13.49 -7.04 2.53
N ASP A 68 14.37 -6.05 2.62
CA ASP A 68 15.30 -5.89 3.72
C ASP A 68 14.68 -5.18 4.93
N THR A 69 15.13 -5.54 6.13
CA THR A 69 14.59 -4.98 7.39
C THR A 69 14.98 -3.51 7.57
N ASP A 70 16.17 -3.10 7.15
CA ASP A 70 16.59 -1.70 7.22
C ASP A 70 15.77 -0.86 6.24
N ARG A 71 15.55 -1.36 5.02
CA ARG A 71 14.63 -0.73 4.05
C ARG A 71 13.20 -0.61 4.60
N LEU A 72 12.65 -1.61 5.29
CA LEU A 72 11.32 -1.48 5.90
C LEU A 72 11.29 -0.46 7.04
N THR A 73 12.37 -0.37 7.82
CA THR A 73 12.49 0.57 8.95
C THR A 73 12.58 2.01 8.48
N LEU A 74 13.32 2.25 7.39
CA LEU A 74 13.53 3.58 6.81
C LEU A 74 12.34 4.08 5.96
N LEU A 75 11.38 3.20 5.63
CA LEU A 75 10.29 3.50 4.70
C LEU A 75 9.45 4.71 5.08
N SER A 76 9.30 4.98 6.38
CA SER A 76 8.53 6.15 6.84
C SER A 76 9.19 7.50 6.55
N ALA A 77 10.49 7.47 6.25
CA ALA A 77 11.36 8.62 5.94
C ALA A 77 12.11 8.39 4.61
N TRP A 78 11.49 7.67 3.66
CA TRP A 78 12.15 7.19 2.45
C TRP A 78 12.86 8.28 1.63
N TRP A 79 12.31 9.50 1.63
CA TRP A 79 12.82 10.62 0.83
C TRP A 79 14.20 11.13 1.29
N GLU A 80 14.55 10.95 2.57
CA GLU A 80 15.85 11.35 3.17
C GLU A 80 16.98 10.33 2.92
N THR A 81 16.70 9.22 2.25
CA THR A 81 17.65 8.11 2.09
C THR A 81 17.95 7.79 0.63
N GLN A 82 19.08 7.13 0.38
CA GLN A 82 19.47 6.66 -0.97
C GLN A 82 19.23 5.16 -1.18
N VAL A 83 18.61 4.47 -0.21
CA VAL A 83 18.43 3.01 -0.28
C VAL A 83 17.35 2.59 -1.27
N TYR A 84 16.51 3.52 -1.75
CA TYR A 84 15.47 3.30 -2.76
C TYR A 84 15.88 3.89 -4.11
N THR A 85 15.59 3.15 -5.18
CA THR A 85 15.85 3.59 -6.56
C THR A 85 14.94 4.75 -6.96
N GLU A 86 15.26 5.45 -8.04
CA GLU A 86 14.41 6.53 -8.56
C GLU A 86 12.99 6.07 -8.90
N GLN A 87 12.84 4.85 -9.45
CA GLN A 87 11.54 4.25 -9.74
C GLN A 87 10.73 4.01 -8.46
N GLU A 88 11.37 3.48 -7.42
CA GLU A 88 10.72 3.23 -6.12
C GLU A 88 10.31 4.56 -5.46
N ARG A 89 11.18 5.57 -5.50
CA ARG A 89 10.90 6.91 -4.96
C ARG A 89 9.72 7.57 -5.66
N ALA A 90 9.66 7.50 -6.99
CA ALA A 90 8.52 8.01 -7.76
C ALA A 90 7.22 7.27 -7.41
N ALA A 91 7.27 5.95 -7.27
CA ALA A 91 6.12 5.14 -6.89
C ALA A 91 5.64 5.44 -5.45
N LEU A 92 6.55 5.60 -4.49
CA LEU A 92 6.23 5.98 -3.11
C LEU A 92 5.61 7.38 -3.04
N ALA A 93 6.19 8.37 -3.73
CA ALA A 93 5.64 9.72 -3.79
C ALA A 93 4.21 9.73 -4.34
N LEU A 94 3.97 9.04 -5.45
CA LEU A 94 2.66 8.90 -6.06
C LEU A 94 1.67 8.18 -5.12
N ALA A 95 2.08 7.10 -4.46
CA ALA A 95 1.24 6.40 -3.50
C ALA A 95 0.84 7.27 -2.30
N GLU A 96 1.78 8.08 -1.76
CA GLU A 96 1.47 9.03 -0.68
C GLU A 96 0.46 10.09 -1.13
N GLN A 97 0.63 10.63 -2.34
CA GLN A 97 -0.28 11.63 -2.88
C GLN A 97 -1.70 11.08 -3.07
N VAL A 98 -1.83 9.89 -3.69
CA VAL A 98 -3.12 9.17 -3.85
C VAL A 98 -3.76 8.91 -2.50
N THR A 99 -2.98 8.57 -1.49
CA THR A 99 -3.47 8.29 -0.14
C THR A 99 -4.02 9.54 0.54
N ARG A 100 -3.30 10.66 0.44
CA ARG A 100 -3.67 11.92 1.10
C ARG A 100 -4.84 12.64 0.42
N LEU A 101 -5.07 12.37 -0.88
CA LEU A 101 -6.10 13.04 -1.70
C LEU A 101 -6.03 14.57 -1.64
N ALA A 102 -4.86 15.13 -1.30
CA ALA A 102 -4.65 16.57 -1.31
C ALA A 102 -4.67 17.06 -2.76
N VAL A 103 -5.31 18.20 -3.03
CA VAL A 103 -5.19 18.86 -4.33
C VAL A 103 -3.72 19.28 -4.46
N PRO A 104 -2.97 18.65 -5.37
CA PRO A 104 -1.54 18.95 -5.49
C PRO A 104 -1.38 20.33 -6.15
N GLU A 105 -0.47 21.15 -5.64
CA GLU A 105 -0.10 22.41 -6.31
C GLU A 105 0.65 22.13 -7.62
N ASP A 106 1.46 21.07 -7.65
CA ASP A 106 2.17 20.57 -8.83
C ASP A 106 2.18 19.04 -8.89
N ARG A 107 2.59 18.48 -10.04
CA ARG A 107 2.83 17.03 -10.18
C ARG A 107 4.31 16.71 -10.04
N SER A 108 4.93 17.13 -8.95
CA SER A 108 6.37 16.88 -8.68
C SER A 108 6.78 15.40 -8.69
N TRP A 109 5.85 14.47 -8.52
CA TRP A 109 6.05 13.03 -8.69
C TRP A 109 6.11 12.58 -10.17
N ASP A 110 5.57 13.38 -11.09
CA ASP A 110 5.54 13.11 -12.53
C ASP A 110 6.88 13.54 -13.16
N THR A 111 7.93 12.81 -12.79
CA THR A 111 9.31 13.04 -13.27
C THR A 111 9.58 12.37 -14.61
N GLY A 112 8.60 11.71 -15.22
CA GLY A 112 8.77 10.86 -16.39
C GLY A 112 9.48 9.51 -16.13
N VAL A 113 9.81 9.21 -14.87
CA VAL A 113 10.48 7.95 -14.48
C VAL A 113 9.55 6.74 -14.60
N LEU A 114 8.26 6.91 -14.30
CA LEU A 114 7.26 5.85 -14.41
C LEU A 114 6.57 5.90 -15.77
N THR A 115 6.40 4.73 -16.39
CA THR A 115 5.55 4.61 -17.60
C THR A 115 4.07 4.81 -17.25
N PRO A 116 3.19 5.11 -18.23
CA PRO A 116 1.75 5.21 -17.97
C PRO A 116 1.15 3.96 -17.31
N GLN A 117 1.63 2.77 -17.69
CA GLN A 117 1.23 1.50 -17.10
C GLN A 117 1.65 1.40 -15.63
N GLN A 118 2.88 1.81 -15.31
CA GLN A 118 3.40 1.82 -13.94
C GLN A 118 2.67 2.82 -13.05
N VAL A 119 2.39 4.03 -13.57
CA VAL A 119 1.58 5.05 -12.86
C VAL A 119 0.21 4.47 -12.49
N SER A 120 -0.48 3.87 -13.46
CA SER A 120 -1.78 3.21 -13.24
C SER A 120 -1.69 2.12 -12.16
N ALA A 121 -0.68 1.23 -12.27
CA ALA A 121 -0.49 0.15 -11.34
C ALA A 121 -0.25 0.63 -9.89
N VAL A 122 0.59 1.66 -9.70
CA VAL A 122 0.86 2.27 -8.39
C VAL A 122 -0.40 2.87 -7.79
N ILE A 123 -1.18 3.62 -8.59
CA ILE A 123 -2.45 4.22 -8.14
C ILE A 123 -3.43 3.14 -7.70
N TRP A 124 -3.59 2.05 -8.47
CA TRP A 124 -4.48 0.96 -8.12
C TRP A 124 -4.04 0.23 -6.85
N VAL A 125 -2.75 -0.10 -6.70
CA VAL A 125 -2.23 -0.71 -5.45
C VAL A 125 -2.51 0.19 -4.26
N ALA A 126 -2.19 1.50 -4.35
CA ALA A 126 -2.41 2.46 -3.26
C ALA A 126 -3.92 2.62 -2.93
N THR A 127 -4.77 2.61 -3.95
CA THR A 127 -6.23 2.70 -3.79
C THR A 127 -6.78 1.46 -3.08
N VAL A 128 -6.40 0.26 -3.52
CA VAL A 128 -6.90 -1.00 -2.98
C VAL A 128 -6.45 -1.21 -1.53
N ILE A 129 -5.17 -0.94 -1.22
CA ILE A 129 -4.72 -1.01 0.19
C ILE A 129 -5.38 0.06 1.04
N GLY A 130 -5.61 1.27 0.49
CA GLY A 130 -6.40 2.31 1.16
C GLY A 130 -7.83 1.86 1.46
N ALA A 131 -8.47 1.11 0.58
CA ALA A 131 -9.79 0.53 0.82
C ALA A 131 -9.75 -0.52 1.94
N TRP A 132 -8.76 -1.42 1.92
CA TRP A 132 -8.52 -2.38 3.00
C TRP A 132 -8.29 -1.69 4.34
N ASN A 133 -7.46 -0.65 4.39
CA ASN A 133 -7.19 0.10 5.63
C ASN A 133 -8.51 0.63 6.22
N ARG A 134 -9.39 1.22 5.40
CA ARG A 134 -10.70 1.74 5.83
C ARG A 134 -11.62 0.64 6.37
N VAL A 135 -11.78 -0.45 5.62
CA VAL A 135 -12.63 -1.60 6.01
C VAL A 135 -12.14 -2.23 7.31
N VAL A 136 -10.83 -2.48 7.41
CA VAL A 136 -10.21 -3.15 8.57
C VAL A 136 -10.26 -2.26 9.80
N LEU A 137 -9.86 -0.99 9.71
CA LEU A 137 -9.90 -0.06 10.85
C LEU A 137 -11.32 0.10 11.39
N SER A 138 -12.31 0.25 10.50
CA SER A 138 -13.72 0.41 10.88
C SER A 138 -14.32 -0.87 11.48
N SER A 139 -13.66 -2.02 11.30
CA SER A 139 -14.08 -3.31 11.84
C SER A 139 -13.44 -3.66 13.20
N HIS A 140 -12.51 -2.84 13.69
CA HIS A 140 -11.81 -3.00 14.97
C HIS A 140 -11.30 -4.43 15.27
N PRO A 141 -10.59 -5.11 14.35
CA PRO A 141 -10.06 -6.44 14.62
C PRO A 141 -8.99 -6.38 15.71
N ALA A 142 -8.96 -7.39 16.58
CA ALA A 142 -7.90 -7.52 17.58
C ALA A 142 -6.55 -7.76 16.89
N VAL A 143 -5.58 -6.87 17.14
CA VAL A 143 -4.18 -7.08 16.76
C VAL A 143 -3.48 -7.72 17.95
N LYS A 144 -3.20 -9.04 17.84
CA LYS A 144 -2.55 -9.79 18.92
C LYS A 144 -1.19 -9.18 19.30
N PRO A 145 -0.74 -9.23 20.56
CA PRO A 145 0.62 -8.87 20.93
C PRO A 145 1.66 -9.65 20.11
N VAL A 146 2.85 -9.06 19.95
CA VAL A 146 4.04 -9.81 19.51
C VAL A 146 4.50 -10.64 20.72
N ALA A 147 4.82 -11.91 20.50
CA ALA A 147 5.28 -12.82 21.55
C ALA A 147 6.69 -12.45 22.04
#